data_AF-A0A9Q3CX55-F1
#
_entry.id   AF-A0A9Q3CX55-F1
#
_cell.length_a   1.000
_cell.length_b   1.000
_cell.length_c   1.000
_cell.angle_alpha   90.00
_cell.angle_beta   90.00
_cell.angle_gamma   90.00
#
_symmetry.space_group_name_H-M   'P 1'
#
loop_
_entity.id
_entity.type
_entity.pdbx_description
1 polymer ?
#
loop_
_entity_poly.entity_id
_entity_poly.type
_entity_poly.pdbx_seq_one_letter_code
_entity_poly.pdbx_strand_id
1 'polypeptide(L)'
;MAHSPFRKFNEQETSQISQMSESLLLPRQIQAQLFRQRESDRPVILQDIYNQVKKIKKDKLKGRRPIDALSDTLKEEIFVWSSARDAEGHITSLFELTPLP
;
A
#
# COMPACT_ATOMS: atom_id res chain seq x y z
N MET A 1 23.48 15.36 -5.41
CA MET A 1 23.20 13.93 -5.15
C MET A 1 22.57 13.35 -6.40
N ALA A 2 23.26 12.44 -7.08
CA ALA A 2 22.81 11.87 -8.36
C ALA A 2 21.68 10.85 -8.13
N HIS A 3 20.45 11.20 -8.52
CA HIS A 3 19.35 10.24 -8.62
C HIS A 3 19.57 9.40 -9.89
N SER A 4 19.99 8.15 -9.75
CA SER A 4 20.16 7.25 -10.90
C SER A 4 18.81 7.02 -11.59
N PRO A 5 18.64 7.44 -12.86
CA PRO A 5 17.40 7.25 -13.62
C PRO A 5 17.12 5.77 -13.94
N PHE A 6 18.09 4.88 -13.69
CA PHE A 6 18.03 3.45 -14.00
C PHE A 6 17.29 2.60 -12.95
N ARG A 7 16.83 3.19 -11.84
CA ARG A 7 16.16 2.47 -10.73
C ARG A 7 14.63 2.39 -10.83
N LYS A 8 14.02 2.95 -11.87
CA LYS A 8 12.56 2.97 -11.97
C LYS A 8 12.06 1.62 -12.46
N PHE A 9 11.14 1.02 -11.70
CA PHE A 9 10.29 -0.07 -12.19
C PHE A 9 9.51 0.41 -13.40
N ASN A 10 9.36 -0.43 -14.41
CA ASN A 10 8.47 -0.14 -15.53
C ASN A 10 6.99 -0.25 -15.08
N GLU A 11 6.06 0.05 -15.99
CA GLU A 11 4.63 0.02 -15.67
C GLU A 11 4.13 -1.39 -15.31
N GLN A 12 4.60 -2.41 -16.02
CA GLN A 12 4.26 -3.81 -15.75
C GLN A 12 4.72 -4.24 -14.36
N GLU A 13 5.97 -3.95 -14.01
CA GLU A 13 6.55 -4.24 -12.69
C GLU A 13 5.83 -3.45 -11.59
N THR A 14 5.48 -2.20 -11.86
CA THR A 14 4.71 -1.37 -10.92
C THR A 14 3.34 -1.99 -10.67
N SER A 15 2.66 -2.46 -11.72
CA SER A 15 1.37 -3.14 -11.60
C SER A 15 1.49 -4.45 -10.81
N GLN A 16 2.50 -5.25 -11.10
CA GLN A 16 2.80 -6.48 -10.36
C GLN A 16 3.12 -6.22 -8.89
N ILE A 17 3.93 -5.20 -8.57
CA ILE A 17 4.21 -4.80 -7.18
C ILE A 17 2.92 -4.38 -6.48
N SER A 18 2.03 -3.64 -7.15
CA SER A 18 0.73 -3.26 -6.60
C SER A 18 -0.10 -4.49 -6.25
N GLN A 19 -0.30 -5.40 -7.21
CA GLN A 19 -1.07 -6.63 -7.02
C GLN A 19 -0.52 -7.47 -5.87
N MET A 20 0.80 -7.73 -5.85
CA MET A 20 1.41 -8.50 -4.78
C MET A 20 1.28 -7.82 -3.41
N SER A 21 1.41 -6.49 -3.36
CA SER A 21 1.23 -5.73 -2.11
C SER A 21 -0.20 -5.77 -1.58
N GLU A 22 -1.19 -5.84 -2.47
CA GLU A 22 -2.60 -6.00 -2.12
C GLU A 22 -2.91 -7.41 -1.62
N SER A 23 -2.22 -8.42 -2.15
CA SER A 23 -2.26 -9.81 -1.64
C SER A 23 -1.44 -10.03 -0.37
N LEU A 24 -1.09 -8.95 0.35
CA LEU A 24 -0.36 -8.98 1.63
C LEU A 24 1.03 -9.61 1.58
N LEU A 25 1.66 -9.72 0.40
CA LEU A 25 3.03 -10.20 0.29
C LEU A 25 4.01 -9.19 0.89
N LEU A 26 4.99 -9.70 1.62
CA LEU A 26 6.04 -8.88 2.21
C LEU A 26 6.98 -8.35 1.11
N PRO A 27 7.57 -7.15 1.26
CA PRO A 27 8.52 -6.60 0.30
C PRO A 27 9.67 -7.53 -0.09
N ARG A 28 10.13 -8.39 0.82
CA ARG A 28 11.15 -9.42 0.53
C ARG A 28 10.63 -10.52 -0.42
N GLN A 29 9.38 -10.93 -0.27
CA GLN A 29 8.75 -11.93 -1.15
C GLN A 29 8.53 -11.33 -2.55
N ILE A 30 8.06 -10.07 -2.60
CA ILE A 30 7.92 -9.30 -3.84
C ILE A 30 9.27 -9.19 -4.56
N GLN A 31 10.33 -8.82 -3.84
CA GLN A 31 11.68 -8.75 -4.38
C GLN A 31 12.14 -10.08 -4.98
N ALA A 32 11.98 -11.18 -4.23
CA ALA A 32 12.37 -12.51 -4.69
C ALA A 32 11.60 -12.94 -5.95
N GLN A 33 10.30 -12.63 -6.02
CA GLN A 33 9.47 -12.95 -7.17
C GLN A 33 9.86 -12.13 -8.41
N LEU A 34 10.10 -10.82 -8.25
CA LEU A 34 10.57 -9.97 -9.36
C LEU A 34 11.97 -10.37 -9.83
N PHE A 35 12.87 -10.73 -8.91
CA PHE A 35 14.21 -11.20 -9.27
C PHE A 35 14.16 -12.46 -10.14
N ARG A 36 13.25 -13.40 -9.83
CA ARG A 36 13.06 -14.62 -10.64
C ARG A 36 12.45 -14.36 -12.02
N GLN A 37 11.65 -13.29 -12.15
CA GLN A 37 10.94 -12.97 -13.39
C GLN A 37 11.72 -12.04 -14.32
N ARG A 38 12.70 -11.30 -13.78
CA ARG A 38 13.56 -10.44 -14.59
C ARG A 38 14.62 -11.27 -15.31
N GLU A 39 14.65 -11.17 -16.64
CA GLU A 39 15.79 -11.62 -17.45
C GLU A 39 16.95 -10.60 -17.49
N SER A 40 16.84 -9.50 -16.75
CA SER A 40 17.82 -8.39 -16.79
C SER A 40 18.80 -8.45 -15.61
N ASP A 41 20.07 -8.19 -15.89
CA ASP A 41 21.17 -8.07 -14.89
C ASP A 41 21.02 -6.90 -13.90
N ARG A 42 19.96 -6.08 -13.99
CA ARG A 42 19.73 -4.97 -13.05
C ARG A 42 19.27 -5.50 -11.70
N PRO A 43 19.98 -5.18 -10.59
CA PRO A 43 19.63 -5.67 -9.27
C PRO A 43 18.26 -5.12 -8.82
N VAL A 44 17.41 -6.02 -8.33
CA VAL A 44 16.18 -5.63 -7.63
C VAL A 44 16.54 -5.38 -6.16
N ILE A 45 16.61 -4.12 -5.76
CA ILE A 45 16.99 -3.73 -4.40
C ILE A 45 15.74 -3.68 -3.51
N LEU A 46 15.82 -4.29 -2.34
CA LEU A 46 14.70 -4.34 -1.38
C LEU A 46 14.18 -2.93 -1.04
N GLN A 47 15.07 -1.95 -0.87
CA GLN A 47 14.72 -0.57 -0.58
C GLN A 47 13.86 0.06 -1.70
N ASP A 48 14.14 -0.27 -2.96
CA ASP A 48 13.34 0.23 -4.08
C ASP A 48 11.92 -0.35 -4.05
N ILE A 49 11.77 -1.62 -3.66
CA ILE A 49 10.45 -2.23 -3.44
C ILE A 49 9.70 -1.52 -2.31
N TYR A 50 10.36 -1.26 -1.17
CA TYR A 50 9.73 -0.50 -0.07
C TYR A 50 9.27 0.88 -0.53
N ASN A 51 10.12 1.60 -1.26
CA ASN A 51 9.80 2.93 -1.78
C ASN A 51 8.63 2.88 -2.77
N GLN A 52 8.59 1.87 -3.64
CA GLN A 52 7.53 1.71 -4.62
C GLN A 52 6.20 1.34 -3.97
N VAL A 53 6.19 0.41 -3.00
CA VAL A 53 4.99 0.07 -2.22
C VAL A 53 4.48 1.30 -1.47
N LYS A 54 5.38 2.09 -0.86
CA LYS A 54 5.02 3.33 -0.18
C LYS A 54 4.40 4.35 -1.14
N LYS A 55 4.96 4.48 -2.35
CA LYS A 55 4.43 5.37 -3.40
C LYS A 55 3.03 4.93 -3.84
N ILE A 56 2.85 3.64 -4.16
CA ILE A 56 1.55 3.07 -4.55
C ILE A 56 0.50 3.33 -3.47
N LYS A 57 0.82 3.07 -2.20
CA LYS A 57 -0.08 3.36 -1.07
C LYS A 57 -0.44 4.84 -0.99
N LYS A 58 0.53 5.73 -1.13
CA LYS A 58 0.29 7.19 -1.12
C LYS A 58 -0.65 7.61 -2.24
N ASP A 59 -0.42 7.11 -3.45
CA ASP A 59 -1.22 7.43 -4.63
C ASP A 59 -2.66 6.91 -4.49
N LYS A 60 -2.83 5.68 -3.97
CA LYS A 60 -4.16 5.11 -3.65
C LYS A 60 -4.93 5.91 -2.61
N LEU A 61 -4.24 6.37 -1.57
CA LEU A 61 -4.86 7.15 -0.51
C LEU A 61 -5.25 8.56 -0.97
N LYS A 62 -4.71 9.07 -2.09
CA LYS A 62 -4.99 10.41 -2.64
C LYS A 62 -4.84 11.52 -1.58
N GLY A 63 -3.90 11.36 -0.66
CA GLY A 63 -3.67 12.30 0.44
C GLY A 63 -4.50 12.08 1.70
N ARG A 64 -5.46 11.13 1.70
CA ARG A 64 -6.21 10.72 2.90
C ARG A 64 -5.33 9.92 3.86
N ARG A 65 -5.68 9.91 5.15
CA ARG A 65 -5.02 9.01 6.11
C ARG A 65 -5.56 7.59 5.89
N PRO A 66 -4.74 6.54 6.10
CA PRO A 66 -5.17 5.15 5.92
C PRO A 66 -6.45 4.80 6.71
N ILE A 67 -6.59 5.35 7.92
CA ILE A 67 -7.74 5.10 8.79
C ILE A 67 -9.03 5.77 8.29
N ASP A 68 -8.92 6.93 7.63
CA ASP A 68 -10.07 7.58 7.00
C ASP A 68 -10.54 6.75 5.79
N ALA A 69 -9.60 6.29 4.96
CA ALA A 69 -9.91 5.41 3.84
C ALA A 69 -10.52 4.07 4.29
N LEU A 70 -10.00 3.49 5.38
CA LEU A 70 -10.55 2.29 5.99
C LEU A 70 -11.98 2.54 6.49
N SER A 71 -12.22 3.66 7.18
CA SER A 71 -13.57 3.98 7.66
C SER A 71 -14.57 4.16 6.53
N ASP A 72 -14.17 4.70 5.38
CA ASP A 72 -15.08 4.81 4.23
C ASP A 72 -15.43 3.43 3.66
N THR A 73 -14.47 2.52 3.53
CA THR A 73 -14.73 1.13 3.12
C THR A 73 -15.64 0.41 4.12
N LEU A 74 -15.43 0.61 5.42
CA LEU A 74 -16.28 0.00 6.45
C LEU A 74 -17.73 0.52 6.38
N LYS A 75 -17.98 1.78 5.97
CA LYS A 75 -19.34 2.32 5.72
C LYS A 75 -20.08 1.67 4.59
N GLU A 76 -19.36 1.20 3.59
CA GLU A 76 -19.96 0.48 2.47
C GLU A 76 -20.30 -0.96 2.86
N GLU A 77 -19.64 -1.50 3.88
CA GLU A 77 -19.87 -2.85 4.39
C GLU A 77 -20.82 -2.87 5.59
N ILE A 78 -21.43 -4.04 5.84
CA ILE A 78 -22.47 -4.26 6.85
C ILE A 78 -21.85 -4.39 8.25
N PHE A 79 -21.06 -3.40 8.67
CA PHE A 79 -20.43 -3.38 9.99
C PHE A 79 -20.98 -2.24 10.85
N VAL A 80 -21.01 -2.46 12.15
CA VAL A 80 -21.16 -1.41 13.16
C VAL A 80 -19.79 -1.16 13.75
N TRP A 81 -19.36 0.10 13.74
CA TRP A 81 -18.17 0.54 14.47
C TRP A 81 -18.34 1.95 15.02
N SER A 82 -17.57 2.26 16.05
CA SER A 82 -17.43 3.60 16.59
C SER A 82 -16.03 4.15 16.32
N SER A 83 -15.87 5.48 16.35
CA SER A 83 -14.59 6.12 16.04
C SER A 83 -14.34 7.32 16.95
N ALA A 84 -13.08 7.52 17.34
CA ALA A 84 -12.62 8.76 17.94
C ALA A 84 -12.03 9.66 16.85
N ARG A 85 -12.19 10.98 17.02
CA ARG A 85 -11.70 11.99 16.09
C ARG A 85 -10.89 13.06 16.79
N ASP A 86 -9.93 13.66 16.08
CA ASP A 86 -9.22 14.85 16.54
C ASP A 86 -10.07 16.13 16.36
N ALA A 87 -9.52 17.27 16.78
CA ALA A 87 -10.21 18.56 16.70
C ALA A 87 -10.50 19.00 15.25
N GLU A 88 -9.71 18.51 14.30
CA GLU A 88 -9.85 18.72 12.87
C GLU A 88 -10.82 17.71 12.22
N GLY A 89 -11.36 16.76 12.98
CA GLY A 89 -12.36 15.80 12.53
C GLY A 89 -11.80 14.54 11.87
N HIS A 90 -10.48 14.32 11.88
CA HIS A 90 -9.87 13.11 11.35
C HIS A 90 -9.99 11.95 12.33
N ILE A 91 -10.10 10.72 11.82
CA ILE A 91 -10.21 9.55 12.67
C ILE A 91 -8.85 9.24 13.32
N THR A 92 -8.84 9.07 14.63
CA THR A 92 -7.66 8.72 15.43
C THR A 92 -7.71 7.29 15.93
N SER A 93 -8.91 6.72 16.10
CA SER A 93 -9.11 5.35 16.53
C SER A 93 -10.45 4.80 16.03
N LEU A 94 -10.49 3.49 15.76
CA LEU A 94 -11.69 2.72 15.43
C LEU A 94 -11.91 1.70 16.54
N PHE A 95 -13.14 1.59 17.05
CA PHE A 95 -13.52 0.64 18.11
C PHE A 95 -14.72 -0.18 17.66
N GLU A 96 -14.67 -1.48 18.01
CA GLU A 96 -15.70 -2.49 17.76
C GLU A 96 -16.03 -2.67 16.27
N LEU A 97 -15.76 -3.86 15.72
CA LEU A 97 -16.07 -4.22 14.34
C LEU A 97 -16.97 -5.45 14.39
N THR A 98 -18.27 -5.22 14.52
CA THR A 98 -19.28 -6.28 14.55
C THR A 98 -20.12 -6.22 13.29
N PRO A 99 -20.27 -7.33 12.54
CA PRO A 99 -21.22 -7.36 11.43
C PRO A 99 -22.64 -7.10 11.96
N LEU A 100 -23.49 -6.39 11.21
CA LEU A 100 -24.90 -6.27 11.59
C LEU A 100 -25.55 -7.66 11.55
N PRO A 101 -26.46 -7.98 12.49
CA PRO A 101 -27.23 -9.22 12.48
C PRO A 101 -28.14 -9.35 11.25
#